data_AF-R7LV25-F1
#
_entry.id   AF-R7LV25-F1
#
_cell.length_a   1.000
_cell.length_b   1.000
_cell.length_c   1.000
_cell.angle_alpha   90.00
_cell.angle_beta   90.00
_cell.angle_gamma   90.00
#
_symmetry.space_group_name_H-M   'P 1'
#
loop_
_entity.id
_entity.type
_entity.pdbx_description
1 polymer ?
#
loop_
_entity_poly.entity_id
_entity_poly.type
_entity_poly.pdbx_seq_one_letter_code
_entity_poly.pdbx_strand_id
1 'polypeptide(L)'
;MNLYNGLFSNSSSRYSGDDLIPLPWGTRFFIIFIVLLIFGGSLQLDKTFVCTSQYSYCTLESHNYFNIKKSKKVFIPKEVAFCDIESYQVRSGSRYHRRTETRYLVKLLDKKGKSVTIFTDYFDYARANDAKQRIMTCIEKGPYPCKVKE
;
A
#
# COMPACT_ATOMS: atom_id res chain seq x y z
N MET A 1 15.35 51.54 46.90
CA MET A 1 14.39 51.42 45.78
C MET A 1 14.96 50.39 44.81
N ASN A 2 14.45 49.16 44.91
CA ASN A 2 14.70 48.08 43.95
C ASN A 2 13.71 48.24 42.79
N LEU A 3 14.17 48.18 41.54
CA LEU A 3 13.32 47.92 40.37
C LEU A 3 14.17 47.33 39.24
N TYR A 4 14.09 46.00 39.16
CA TYR A 4 14.06 45.12 37.99
C TYR A 4 14.75 45.54 36.68
N ASN A 5 15.68 44.70 36.24
CA ASN A 5 15.70 44.00 34.93
C ASN A 5 17.00 43.19 34.88
N GLY A 6 17.05 41.89 34.63
CA GLY A 6 16.07 40.90 34.27
C GLY A 6 16.86 39.62 34.05
N LEU A 7 16.60 38.64 34.92
CA LEU A 7 16.66 37.19 34.69
C LEU A 7 17.48 36.71 33.48
N PHE A 8 18.81 36.69 33.60
CA PHE A 8 19.58 35.58 33.02
C PHE A 8 19.54 34.42 34.02
N SER A 9 18.36 33.78 34.12
CA SER A 9 18.27 32.49 34.79
C SER A 9 19.04 31.49 33.93
N ASN A 10 20.25 31.22 34.38
CA ASN A 10 21.12 30.18 33.91
C ASN A 10 20.47 28.81 34.24
N SER A 11 19.41 28.45 33.51
CA SER A 11 18.89 27.08 33.51
C SER A 11 19.59 26.35 32.38
N SER A 12 20.80 25.90 32.70
CA SER A 12 21.41 24.78 32.00
C SER A 12 20.53 23.55 32.26
N SER A 13 19.46 23.41 31.47
CA SER A 13 18.82 22.12 31.28
C SER A 13 19.83 21.24 30.54
N ARG A 14 20.72 20.62 31.31
CA ARG A 14 21.39 19.39 30.93
C ARG A 14 20.27 18.41 30.60
N TYR A 15 19.88 18.36 29.33
CA TYR A 15 19.49 17.09 28.77
C TYR A 15 20.76 16.22 28.86
N SER A 16 20.83 15.39 29.90
CA SER A 16 21.65 14.19 29.88
C SER A 16 21.15 13.35 28.70
N GLY A 17 21.69 13.65 27.53
CA GLY A 17 21.95 12.60 26.55
C GLY A 17 22.94 11.63 27.19
N ASP A 18 22.80 10.37 26.83
CA ASP A 18 23.73 9.28 27.17
C ASP A 18 23.45 8.51 28.46
N ASP A 19 22.20 8.07 28.63
CA ASP A 19 21.92 6.73 29.20
C ASP A 19 21.30 5.82 28.13
N LEU A 20 21.84 5.82 26.91
CA LEU A 20 21.65 4.69 26.00
C LEU A 20 22.56 3.57 26.47
N ILE A 21 22.10 2.77 27.44
CA ILE A 21 22.74 1.50 27.79
C ILE A 21 22.95 0.74 26.48
N PRO A 22 24.20 0.47 26.06
CA PRO A 22 24.45 -0.17 24.79
C PRO A 22 23.84 -1.56 24.84
N LEU A 23 22.72 -1.74 24.12
CA LEU A 23 22.05 -3.03 24.03
C LEU A 23 23.08 -4.10 23.61
N PRO A 24 23.08 -5.28 24.26
CA PRO A 24 23.94 -6.38 23.88
C PRO A 24 23.86 -6.64 22.39
N TRP A 25 24.98 -7.03 21.77
CA TRP A 25 25.04 -7.28 20.33
C TRP A 25 23.94 -8.24 19.87
N GLY A 26 23.68 -9.30 20.65
CA GLY A 26 22.58 -10.25 20.38
C GLY A 26 21.19 -9.59 20.35
N THR A 27 20.91 -8.65 21.26
CA THR A 27 19.64 -7.92 21.28
C THR A 27 19.50 -6.99 20.08
N ARG A 28 20.60 -6.37 19.63
CA ARG A 28 20.60 -5.53 18.41
C ARG A 28 20.29 -6.35 17.16
N PHE A 29 20.93 -7.52 17.00
CA PHE A 29 20.64 -8.42 15.88
C PHE A 29 19.20 -8.93 15.93
N PHE A 30 18.69 -9.26 17.12
CA PHE A 30 17.31 -9.70 17.28
C PHE A 30 16.30 -8.60 16.91
N ILE A 31 16.53 -7.35 17.30
CA ILE A 31 15.69 -6.21 16.90
C ILE A 31 15.75 -6.00 15.38
N ILE A 32 16.94 -6.01 14.78
CA ILE A 32 17.10 -5.88 13.31
C ILE A 32 16.35 -7.00 12.60
N PHE A 33 16.45 -8.23 13.09
CA PHE A 33 15.74 -9.39 12.53
C PHE A 33 14.22 -9.23 12.61
N ILE A 34 13.69 -8.79 13.75
CA ILE A 34 12.25 -8.50 13.91
C ILE A 34 11.80 -7.39 12.93
N VAL A 35 12.57 -6.31 12.83
CA VAL A 35 12.26 -5.21 11.89
C VAL A 35 12.25 -5.70 10.44
N LEU A 36 13.22 -6.54 10.05
CA LEU A 36 13.27 -7.14 8.71
C LEU A 36 12.08 -8.08 8.45
N LEU A 37 11.65 -8.87 9.45
CA LEU A 37 10.47 -9.71 9.32
C LEU A 37 9.18 -8.89 9.18
N ILE A 38 9.03 -7.81 9.94
CA ILE A 38 7.85 -6.93 9.85
C ILE A 38 7.84 -6.20 8.50
N PHE A 39 8.95 -5.58 8.10
CA PHE A 39 9.03 -4.84 6.84
C PHE A 39 8.91 -5.77 5.62
N GLY A 40 9.68 -6.86 5.58
CA GLY A 40 9.60 -7.86 4.52
C GLY A 40 8.21 -8.52 4.45
N GLY A 41 7.56 -8.71 5.59
CA GLY A 41 6.21 -9.27 5.66
C GLY A 41 5.13 -8.30 5.20
N SER A 42 5.42 -7.00 5.18
CA SER A 42 4.46 -5.95 4.78
C SER A 42 4.55 -5.58 3.30
N LEU A 43 5.69 -5.81 2.66
CA LEU A 43 5.93 -5.56 1.24
C LEU A 43 5.23 -6.62 0.38
N GLN A 44 4.17 -6.19 -0.31
CA GLN A 44 3.48 -6.94 -1.36
C GLN A 44 4.23 -6.71 -2.68
N LEU A 45 4.74 -7.78 -3.28
CA LEU A 45 5.51 -7.73 -4.53
C LEU A 45 4.60 -7.78 -5.75
N ASP A 46 3.67 -8.74 -5.75
CA ASP A 46 2.79 -8.99 -6.88
C ASP A 46 1.34 -9.02 -6.41
N LYS A 47 0.45 -8.36 -7.16
CA LYS A 47 -1.01 -8.52 -7.05
C LYS A 47 -1.55 -9.12 -8.33
N THR A 48 -2.41 -10.11 -8.18
CA THR A 48 -3.03 -10.81 -9.30
C THR A 48 -4.53 -10.97 -9.06
N PHE A 49 -5.32 -10.58 -10.04
CA PHE A 49 -6.76 -10.72 -10.06
C PHE A 49 -7.11 -12.02 -10.79
N VAL A 50 -7.76 -12.94 -10.09
CA VAL A 50 -8.07 -14.29 -10.58
C VAL A 50 -9.58 -14.51 -10.52
N CYS A 51 -10.16 -14.94 -11.64
CA CYS A 51 -11.55 -15.39 -11.67
C CYS A 51 -11.58 -16.84 -12.19
N THR A 52 -12.29 -17.72 -11.47
CA THR A 52 -12.37 -19.15 -11.80
C THR A 52 -13.60 -19.52 -12.62
N SER A 53 -14.69 -18.75 -12.53
CA SER A 53 -15.90 -18.90 -13.33
C SER A 53 -16.74 -17.62 -13.30
N GLN A 54 -17.77 -17.52 -14.13
CA GLN A 54 -18.72 -16.39 -14.12
C GLN A 54 -19.59 -16.30 -12.86
N TYR A 55 -19.73 -17.41 -12.14
CA TYR A 55 -20.65 -17.55 -11.00
C TYR A 55 -19.93 -17.62 -9.64
N SER A 56 -18.60 -17.73 -9.64
CA SER A 56 -17.77 -17.76 -8.43
C SER A 56 -17.17 -16.39 -8.14
N TYR A 57 -16.81 -16.17 -6.87
CA TYR A 57 -16.06 -14.98 -6.49
C TYR A 57 -14.69 -14.95 -7.15
N CYS A 58 -14.34 -13.83 -7.78
CA CYS A 58 -12.95 -13.53 -8.11
C CYS A 58 -12.15 -13.23 -6.85
N THR A 59 -10.87 -13.58 -6.89
CA THR A 59 -9.92 -13.37 -5.80
C THR A 59 -8.80 -12.45 -6.24
N LEU A 60 -8.44 -11.52 -5.37
CA LEU A 60 -7.18 -10.79 -5.43
C LEU A 60 -6.15 -11.58 -4.64
N GLU A 61 -5.23 -12.21 -5.34
CA GLU A 61 -4.09 -12.91 -4.77
C GLU A 61 -2.89 -11.98 -4.74
N SER A 62 -2.27 -11.79 -3.58
CA SER A 62 -1.00 -11.09 -3.45
C SER A 62 0.05 -11.95 -2.77
N HIS A 63 1.29 -11.69 -3.14
CA HIS A 63 2.47 -12.35 -2.56
C HIS A 63 3.32 -11.32 -1.82
N ASN A 64 3.66 -11.62 -0.58
CA ASN A 64 4.64 -10.83 0.17
C ASN A 64 6.08 -11.26 -0.16
N TYR A 65 7.10 -10.52 0.31
CA TYR A 65 8.53 -10.86 0.16
C TYR A 65 8.90 -12.28 0.62
N PHE A 66 8.18 -12.83 1.59
CA PHE A 66 8.34 -14.21 2.07
C PHE A 66 7.53 -15.25 1.28
N ASN A 67 7.04 -14.92 0.08
CA ASN A 67 6.19 -15.76 -0.77
C ASN A 67 4.88 -16.26 -0.14
N ILE A 68 4.46 -15.67 0.99
CA ILE A 68 3.19 -15.99 1.65
C ILE A 68 2.04 -15.44 0.80
N LYS A 69 1.16 -16.33 0.36
CA LYS A 69 -0.05 -16.00 -0.41
C LYS A 69 -1.12 -15.39 0.49
N LYS A 70 -1.64 -14.23 0.11
CA LYS A 70 -2.86 -13.65 0.69
C LYS A 70 -3.91 -13.56 -0.41
N SER A 71 -5.09 -14.12 -0.18
CA SER A 71 -6.20 -14.05 -1.12
C SER A 71 -7.38 -13.32 -0.51
N LYS A 72 -7.89 -12.29 -1.19
CA LYS A 72 -9.10 -11.57 -0.80
C LYS A 72 -10.20 -11.80 -1.83
N LYS A 73 -11.38 -12.22 -1.39
CA LYS A 73 -12.57 -12.30 -2.26
C LYS A 73 -13.03 -10.89 -2.63
N VAL A 74 -13.33 -10.67 -3.92
CA VAL A 74 -13.70 -9.37 -4.47
C VAL A 74 -15.18 -9.36 -4.84
N PHE A 75 -15.52 -9.80 -6.04
CA PHE A 75 -16.88 -9.81 -6.58
C PHE A 75 -17.10 -11.04 -7.47
N ILE A 76 -18.37 -11.37 -7.71
CA ILE A 76 -18.76 -12.35 -8.72
C ILE A 76 -18.79 -11.63 -10.09
N PRO A 77 -18.16 -12.15 -11.15
CA PRO A 77 -18.12 -11.51 -12.47
C PRO A 77 -19.47 -11.03 -12.98
N LYS A 78 -20.52 -11.84 -12.80
CA LYS A 78 -21.89 -11.51 -13.24
C LYS A 78 -22.49 -10.29 -12.55
N GLU A 79 -22.03 -9.96 -11.33
CA GLU A 79 -22.48 -8.80 -10.57
C GLU A 79 -21.69 -7.53 -10.90
N VAL A 80 -20.55 -7.63 -11.59
CA VAL A 80 -19.77 -6.47 -12.00
C VAL A 80 -20.56 -5.63 -13.01
N ALA A 81 -20.61 -4.32 -12.78
CA ALA A 81 -21.18 -3.35 -13.70
C ALA A 81 -20.11 -2.81 -14.64
N PHE A 82 -19.02 -2.25 -14.09
CA PHE A 82 -17.92 -1.69 -14.86
C PHE A 82 -16.64 -1.58 -14.02
N CYS A 83 -15.53 -1.30 -14.72
CA CYS A 83 -14.24 -1.01 -14.13
C CYS A 83 -13.87 0.45 -14.41
N ASP A 84 -13.40 1.15 -13.37
CA ASP A 84 -13.08 2.57 -13.41
C ASP A 84 -11.64 2.86 -13.01
N ILE A 85 -11.13 4.02 -13.40
CA ILE A 85 -9.79 4.50 -13.08
C ILE A 85 -9.95 5.80 -12.30
N GLU A 86 -9.44 5.83 -11.08
CA GLU A 86 -9.38 7.05 -10.29
C GLU A 86 -7.93 7.51 -10.14
N SER A 87 -7.72 8.82 -10.17
CA SER A 87 -6.43 9.42 -9.82
C SER A 87 -6.43 9.88 -8.37
N TYR A 88 -5.30 9.70 -7.70
CA TYR A 88 -5.05 10.21 -6.36
C TYR A 88 -3.65 10.83 -6.28
N GLN A 89 -3.44 11.73 -5.33
CA GLN A 89 -2.16 12.37 -5.16
C GLN A 89 -1.39 11.74 -4.00
N VAL A 90 -0.14 11.36 -4.27
CA VAL A 90 0.78 10.83 -3.29
C VAL A 90 1.87 11.86 -3.03
N ARG A 91 2.18 12.08 -1.75
CA ARG A 91 3.32 12.90 -1.37
C ARG A 91 4.56 12.01 -1.32
N SER A 92 5.53 12.30 -2.18
CA SER A 92 6.79 11.58 -2.32
C SER A 92 7.96 12.51 -2.03
N GLY A 93 9.08 11.98 -1.54
CA GLY A 93 10.31 12.73 -1.28
C GLY A 93 10.61 13.03 0.20
N SER A 94 11.81 13.56 0.44
CA SER A 94 12.33 13.86 1.79
C SER A 94 11.59 15.04 2.44
N ARG A 95 11.76 15.21 3.76
CA ARG A 95 11.08 16.28 4.55
C ARG A 95 11.25 17.68 3.94
N TYR A 96 12.37 17.94 3.24
CA TYR A 96 12.70 19.24 2.63
C TYR A 96 12.38 19.33 1.13
N HIS A 97 12.17 18.21 0.45
CA HIS A 97 11.89 18.15 -0.99
C HIS A 97 10.69 17.25 -1.27
N ARG A 98 9.54 17.59 -0.69
CA ARG A 98 8.28 16.90 -0.98
C ARG A 98 7.76 17.32 -2.35
N ARG A 99 7.45 16.34 -3.19
CA ARG A 99 6.74 16.50 -4.45
C ARG A 99 5.41 15.80 -4.35
N THR A 100 4.40 16.39 -4.98
CA THR A 100 3.10 15.78 -5.14
C THR A 100 3.09 15.07 -6.48
N GLU A 101 2.90 13.75 -6.45
CA GLU A 101 2.84 12.91 -7.64
C GLU A 101 1.41 12.40 -7.83
N THR A 102 0.88 12.55 -9.04
CA THR A 102 -0.40 11.94 -9.40
C THR A 102 -0.17 10.46 -9.68
N ARG A 103 -0.99 9.60 -9.05
CA ARG A 103 -1.04 8.15 -9.24
C ARG A 103 -2.43 7.75 -9.66
N TYR A 104 -2.54 6.60 -10.32
CA TYR A 104 -3.80 6.04 -10.78
C TYR A 104 -4.05 4.69 -10.11
N LEU A 105 -5.31 4.44 -9.77
CA LEU A 105 -5.78 3.16 -9.24
C LEU A 105 -6.94 2.66 -10.08
N VAL A 106 -7.09 1.33 -10.12
CA VAL A 106 -8.12 0.64 -10.88
C VAL A 106 -9.13 0.05 -9.91
N LYS A 107 -10.40 0.42 -10.06
CA LYS A 107 -11.52 -0.02 -9.22
C LYS A 107 -12.52 -0.84 -10.02
N LEU A 108 -13.07 -1.87 -9.38
CA LEU A 108 -14.23 -2.59 -9.87
C LEU A 108 -15.47 -2.12 -9.12
N LEU A 109 -16.55 -1.87 -9.85
CA LEU A 109 -17.85 -1.53 -9.29
C LEU A 109 -18.87 -2.63 -9.61
N ASP A 110 -19.59 -3.06 -8.57
CA ASP A 110 -20.75 -3.94 -8.64
C ASP A 110 -21.98 -3.13 -9.08
N LYS A 111 -22.95 -3.79 -9.72
CA LYS A 111 -24.30 -3.28 -10.01
C LYS A 111 -25.02 -2.72 -8.78
N LYS A 112 -24.64 -3.16 -7.57
CA LYS A 112 -25.14 -2.65 -6.29
C LYS A 112 -24.44 -1.37 -5.80
N GLY A 113 -23.51 -0.80 -6.58
CA GLY A 113 -22.77 0.41 -6.24
C GLY A 113 -21.60 0.19 -5.26
N LYS A 114 -21.26 -1.06 -4.92
CA LYS A 114 -20.08 -1.37 -4.11
C LYS A 114 -18.82 -1.30 -4.98
N SER A 115 -17.79 -0.62 -4.49
CA SER A 115 -16.50 -0.52 -5.18
C SER A 115 -15.39 -1.24 -4.41
N VAL A 116 -14.48 -1.89 -5.13
CA VAL A 116 -13.25 -2.48 -4.57
C VAL A 116 -12.07 -2.08 -5.45
N THR A 117 -10.99 -1.64 -4.80
CA THR A 117 -9.74 -1.33 -5.48
C THR A 117 -8.97 -2.62 -5.79
N ILE A 118 -8.56 -2.78 -7.05
CA ILE A 118 -7.93 -3.99 -7.57
C ILE A 118 -6.42 -3.79 -7.66
N PHE A 119 -6.01 -2.75 -8.38
CA PHE A 119 -4.62 -2.37 -8.60
C PHE A 119 -4.42 -0.90 -8.25
N THR A 120 -3.21 -0.54 -7.80
CA THR A 120 -2.89 0.80 -7.30
C THR A 120 -1.54 1.27 -7.82
N ASP A 121 -1.18 2.51 -7.52
CA ASP A 121 0.18 3.04 -7.71
C ASP A 121 0.71 3.11 -9.15
N TYR A 122 -0.18 3.04 -10.14
CA TYR A 122 0.19 3.31 -11.53
C TYR A 122 0.66 4.76 -11.68
N PHE A 123 1.85 4.95 -12.24
CA PHE A 123 2.41 6.27 -12.55
C PHE A 123 1.76 6.91 -13.78
N ASP A 124 1.17 6.10 -14.66
CA ASP A 124 0.63 6.51 -15.95
C ASP A 124 -0.78 5.97 -16.13
N TYR A 125 -1.68 6.83 -16.61
CA TYR A 125 -3.04 6.48 -16.98
C TYR A 125 -3.11 5.36 -18.03
N ALA A 126 -2.19 5.35 -19.01
CA ALA A 126 -2.17 4.34 -20.07
C ALA A 126 -1.99 2.93 -19.51
N ARG A 127 -1.13 2.76 -18.50
CA ARG A 127 -0.93 1.48 -17.81
C ARG A 127 -2.16 1.07 -17.00
N ALA A 128 -2.77 2.02 -16.29
CA ALA A 128 -4.01 1.77 -15.56
C ALA A 128 -5.16 1.37 -16.51
N ASN A 129 -5.21 1.97 -17.71
CA ASN A 129 -6.22 1.69 -18.72
C ASN A 129 -6.02 0.32 -19.40
N ASP A 130 -4.79 -0.08 -19.69
CA ASP A 130 -4.48 -1.44 -20.17
C ASP A 130 -4.91 -2.49 -19.11
N ALA A 131 -4.57 -2.27 -17.84
CA ALA A 131 -5.02 -3.14 -16.75
C ALA A 131 -6.56 -3.21 -16.65
N LYS A 132 -7.26 -2.07 -16.74
CA LYS A 132 -8.73 -2.00 -16.80
C LYS A 132 -9.28 -2.84 -17.96
N GLN A 133 -8.72 -2.70 -19.17
CA GLN A 133 -9.17 -3.45 -20.34
C GLN A 133 -8.97 -4.96 -20.18
N ARG A 134 -7.82 -5.39 -19.61
CA ARG A 134 -7.55 -6.81 -19.32
C ARG A 134 -8.52 -7.37 -18.29
N ILE A 135 -8.82 -6.62 -17.23
CA ILE A 135 -9.80 -7.01 -16.20
C ILE A 135 -11.20 -7.15 -16.81
N MET A 136 -11.66 -6.15 -17.54
CA MET A 136 -12.98 -6.18 -18.19
C MET A 136 -13.08 -7.34 -19.19
N THR A 137 -12.03 -7.56 -19.99
CA THR A 137 -11.96 -8.69 -20.92
C THR A 137 -12.03 -10.04 -20.18
N CYS A 138 -11.31 -10.19 -19.07
CA CYS A 138 -11.35 -11.39 -18.22
C CYS A 138 -12.75 -11.64 -17.65
N ILE A 139 -13.47 -10.58 -17.24
CA ILE A 139 -14.83 -10.67 -16.69
C ILE A 139 -15.87 -10.97 -17.77
N GLU A 140 -15.80 -10.31 -18.92
CA GLU A 140 -16.83 -10.38 -19.96
C GLU A 140 -16.66 -11.60 -20.87
N LYS A 141 -15.44 -11.81 -21.38
CA LYS A 141 -15.18 -12.88 -22.38
C LYS A 141 -14.99 -14.25 -21.75
N GLY A 142 -14.62 -14.28 -20.47
CA GLY A 142 -14.62 -15.49 -19.68
C GLY A 142 -13.80 -16.68 -20.20
N PRO A 143 -12.54 -16.52 -20.65
CA PRO A 143 -11.61 -17.66 -20.74
C PRO A 143 -11.22 -18.09 -19.32
N TYR A 144 -12.17 -18.65 -18.59
CA TYR A 144 -11.98 -19.06 -17.22
C TYR A 144 -11.14 -20.34 -17.17
N PRO A 145 -10.18 -20.46 -16.22
CA PRO A 145 -9.81 -19.45 -15.24
C PRO A 145 -8.98 -18.32 -15.87
N CYS A 146 -9.40 -17.07 -15.68
CA CYS A 146 -8.67 -15.91 -16.16
C CYS A 146 -7.86 -15.28 -15.02
N LYS A 147 -6.65 -14.81 -15.36
CA LYS A 147 -5.69 -14.21 -14.42
C LYS A 147 -5.12 -12.95 -15.01
N VAL A 148 -5.21 -11.84 -14.28
CA VAL A 148 -4.61 -10.56 -14.65
C VAL A 148 -3.62 -10.18 -13.56
N LYS A 149 -2.38 -9.88 -13.93
CA LYS A 149 -1.35 -9.41 -13.01
C LYS A 149 -1.17 -7.90 -13.15
N GLU A 150 -0.84 -7.25 -12.03
CA GLU A 150 -0.37 -5.85 -11.99
C GLU A 150 0.96 -5.68 -12.73
#